data_AF-A0A421NY94-F1
#
_entry.id   AF-A0A421NY94-F1
#
_cell.length_a   1.000
_cell.length_b   1.000
_cell.length_c   1.000
_cell.angle_alpha   90.00
_cell.angle_beta   90.00
_cell.angle_gamma   90.00
#
_symmetry.space_group_name_H-M   'P 1'
#
loop_
_entity.id
_entity.type
_entity.pdbx_description
1 polymer ?
#
loop_
_entity_poly.entity_id
_entity_poly.type
_entity_poly.pdbx_seq_one_letter_code
_entity_poly.pdbx_strand_id
1 'polypeptide(L)' 'MLNSKKINKDGLSYPSIDKLLDKINSKYKLVHVASKIAHVIETKKKPLPELICNKVIGKALEEIINNKVKFVFKQN' A
#
# COMPACT_ATOMS: atom_id res chain seq x y z
N MET A 1 21.17 -18.90 -0.76
CA MET A 1 20.89 -17.53 -0.28
C MET A 1 20.92 -16.59 -1.47
N LEU A 2 19.80 -15.98 -1.82
CA LEU A 2 19.62 -14.71 -2.56
C LEU A 2 18.14 -14.65 -2.95
N ASN A 3 17.31 -14.15 -2.04
CA ASN A 3 15.91 -13.86 -2.33
C ASN A 3 15.89 -12.74 -3.39
N SER A 4 15.61 -13.12 -4.62
CA SER A 4 15.34 -12.21 -5.74
C SER A 4 14.19 -11.29 -5.36
N LYS A 5 14.51 -10.12 -4.78
CA LYS A 5 13.58 -9.00 -4.52
C LYS A 5 13.02 -8.62 -5.90
N LYS A 6 11.88 -9.22 -6.29
CA LYS A 6 11.20 -8.98 -7.56
C LYS A 6 10.78 -7.50 -7.59
N ILE A 7 11.62 -6.67 -8.21
CA ILE A 7 11.35 -5.26 -8.43
C ILE A 7 10.25 -5.20 -9.50
N ASN A 8 9.00 -5.03 -9.09
CA ASN A 8 7.89 -4.91 -10.02
C ASN A 8 7.96 -3.53 -10.71
N LYS A 9 8.62 -3.49 -11.87
CA LYS A 9 8.78 -2.28 -12.71
C LYS A 9 7.47 -1.79 -13.33
N ASP A 10 6.49 -2.69 -13.52
CA ASP A 10 5.21 -2.37 -14.17
C ASP A 10 4.11 -1.83 -13.23
N GLY A 11 4.37 -1.75 -11.92
CA GLY A 11 3.49 -1.05 -10.96
C GLY A 11 2.06 -1.62 -10.78
N LEU A 12 1.66 -2.65 -11.54
CA LEU A 12 0.30 -3.22 -11.53
C LEU A 12 0.20 -4.61 -10.89
N SER A 13 1.33 -5.31 -10.70
CA SER A 13 1.31 -6.71 -10.25
C SER A 13 1.64 -6.91 -8.77
N TYR A 14 2.07 -5.86 -8.08
CA TYR A 14 2.36 -5.93 -6.67
C TYR A 14 1.97 -4.65 -5.94
N PRO A 15 1.28 -4.76 -4.80
CA PRO A 15 0.86 -6.03 -4.17
C PRO A 15 -0.44 -6.63 -4.76
N SER A 16 -0.70 -7.92 -4.49
CA SER A 16 -1.89 -8.65 -4.97
C SER A 16 -3.19 -8.07 -4.40
N ILE A 17 -4.20 -7.86 -5.25
CA ILE A 17 -5.52 -7.34 -4.88
C ILE A 17 -6.21 -8.20 -3.83
N ASP A 18 -6.13 -9.53 -3.92
CA ASP A 18 -6.77 -10.43 -2.96
C ASP A 18 -6.25 -10.22 -1.53
N LYS A 19 -4.93 -10.01 -1.36
CA LYS A 19 -4.32 -9.71 -0.06
C LYS A 19 -4.73 -8.34 0.47
N LEU A 20 -4.96 -7.37 -0.41
CA LEU A 20 -5.48 -6.07 -0.02
C LEU A 20 -6.94 -6.16 0.41
N LEU A 21 -7.74 -6.99 -0.26
CA LEU A 21 -9.15 -7.21 0.05
C LEU A 21 -9.37 -8.00 1.34
N ASP A 22 -8.44 -8.89 1.69
CA ASP A 22 -8.40 -9.56 3.00
C ASP A 22 -8.28 -8.53 4.15
N LYS A 23 -7.50 -7.46 3.96
CA LYS A 23 -7.38 -6.36 4.93
C LYS A 23 -8.53 -5.37 4.85
N ILE A 24 -9.00 -5.08 3.65
CA ILE A 24 -10.07 -4.10 3.38
C ILE A 24 -11.10 -4.76 2.49
N ASN A 25 -12.18 -5.24 3.11
CA ASN A 25 -13.26 -6.02 2.48
C ASN A 25 -14.03 -5.33 1.33
N SER A 26 -13.65 -4.13 0.90
CA SER A 26 -14.31 -3.40 -0.18
C SER A 26 -13.29 -2.69 -1.07
N LYS A 27 -13.41 -2.92 -2.38
CA LYS A 27 -12.57 -2.28 -3.41
C LYS A 27 -12.60 -0.75 -3.31
N TYR A 28 -13.78 -0.17 -3.08
CA TYR A 28 -13.94 1.29 -2.93
C TYR A 28 -13.25 1.83 -1.67
N LYS A 29 -13.40 1.11 -0.53
CA LYS A 29 -12.70 1.47 0.71
C LYS A 29 -11.20 1.38 0.54
N LEU A 30 -10.73 0.33 -0.14
CA LEU A 30 -9.31 0.13 -0.43
C LEU A 30 -8.73 1.29 -1.23
N VAL A 31 -9.38 1.69 -2.32
CA VAL A 31 -8.96 2.84 -3.15
C VAL A 31 -8.95 4.12 -2.31
N HIS A 32 -9.99 4.37 -1.52
CA HIS A 32 -10.07 5.57 -0.68
C HIS A 32 -8.93 5.64 0.36
N VAL A 33 -8.67 4.52 1.05
CA VAL A 33 -7.60 4.43 2.06
C VAL A 33 -6.22 4.56 1.41
N ALA A 34 -5.98 3.86 0.30
CA ALA A 34 -4.73 3.95 -0.45
C ALA A 34 -4.44 5.38 -0.92
N SER A 35 -5.43 6.10 -1.45
CA SER A 35 -5.27 7.50 -1.86
C SER A 35 -4.92 8.42 -0.70
N LYS A 36 -5.59 8.28 0.46
CA LYS A 36 -5.26 9.06 1.67
C LYS A 36 -3.84 8.79 2.15
N ILE A 37 -3.43 7.52 2.22
CA ILE A 37 -2.08 7.14 2.64
C ILE A 37 -1.05 7.68 1.66
N ALA A 38 -1.29 7.53 0.35
CA ALA A 38 -0.40 8.04 -0.68
C ALA A 38 -0.18 9.55 -0.52
N HIS A 39 -1.26 10.32 -0.33
CA HIS A 39 -1.16 11.76 -0.11
C HIS A 39 -0.37 12.10 1.17
N VAL A 40 -0.56 11.36 2.26
CA VAL A 40 0.21 11.54 3.51
C VAL A 40 1.69 11.23 3.30
N ILE A 41 2.02 10.18 2.53
CA ILE A 41 3.40 9.81 2.21
C ILE A 41 4.08 10.93 1.41
N GLU A 42 3.38 11.46 0.40
CA GLU A 42 3.87 12.53 -0.46
C GLU A 42 4.06 13.84 0.32
N THR A 43 3.07 14.24 1.11
CA THR A 43 3.09 15.49 1.89
C THR A 43 4.04 15.45 3.07
N LYS A 44 4.09 14.35 3.83
CA LYS A 44 4.95 14.25 5.02
C LYS A 44 6.39 13.85 4.68
N LYS A 45 6.72 13.59 3.40
CA LYS A 45 8.02 13.03 2.94
C LYS A 45 8.58 12.01 3.92
N LYS A 46 7.70 11.14 4.42
CA LYS A 46 8.04 10.27 5.54
C LYS A 46 9.13 9.31 5.05
N PRO A 47 10.27 9.16 5.75
CA PRO A 47 11.28 8.19 5.37
C PRO A 47 10.67 6.80 5.55
N LEU A 48 10.21 6.23 4.45
CA LEU A 48 9.69 4.88 4.42
C LEU A 48 10.85 3.92 4.18
N PRO A 49 11.02 2.88 5.02
CA PRO A 49 12.09 1.89 4.84
C PRO A 49 11.90 1.14 3.51
N GLU A 50 13.00 0.75 2.86
CA GLU A 50 13.08 0.00 1.59
C GLU A 50 11.76 -0.54 1.02
N LEU A 51 11.01 0.33 0.34
CA LEU A 51 9.80 -0.08 -0.37
C LEU A 51 10.16 -0.62 -1.74
N ILE A 52 9.47 -1.69 -2.14
CA ILE A 52 9.69 -2.33 -3.45
C ILE A 52 9.15 -1.42 -4.55
N CYS A 53 8.11 -0.63 -4.25
CA CYS A 53 7.49 0.29 -5.17
C CYS A 53 8.10 1.71 -5.13
N ASN A 54 8.49 2.23 -6.29
CA ASN A 54 8.92 3.62 -6.42
C ASN A 54 7.74 4.62 -6.41
N LYS A 55 6.60 4.23 -6.99
CA LYS A 55 5.39 5.06 -7.04
C LYS A 55 4.71 5.16 -5.67
N VAL A 56 4.26 6.35 -5.30
CA VAL A 56 3.59 6.65 -4.01
C VAL A 56 2.38 5.74 -3.74
N ILE A 57 1.62 5.41 -4.78
CA ILE A 57 0.48 4.49 -4.68
C ILE A 57 0.94 3.08 -4.30
N GLY A 58 1.98 2.56 -4.95
CA GLY A 58 2.53 1.24 -4.60
C GLY A 58 3.05 1.22 -3.16
N LYS A 59 3.73 2.29 -2.74
CA LYS A 59 4.16 2.49 -1.35
C LYS A 59 2.98 2.42 -0.36
N ALA A 60 1.87 3.08 -0.67
CA ALA A 60 0.66 3.03 0.15
C ALA A 60 0.06 1.62 0.24
N LEU A 61 0.01 0.89 -0.87
CA LEU A 61 -0.50 -0.48 -0.90
C LEU A 61 0.41 -1.46 -0.12
N GLU A 62 1.73 -1.27 -0.21
CA GLU A 62 2.70 -2.04 0.59
C GLU A 62 2.52 -1.79 2.09
N GLU A 63 2.30 -0.55 2.51
CA GLU A 63 2.05 -0.22 3.91
C GLU A 63 0.76 -0.89 4.44
N ILE A 64 -0.29 -0.96 3.62
CA ILE A 64 -1.56 -1.64 3.96
C ILE A 64 -1.32 -3.13 4.21
N ILE A 65 -0.61 -3.82 3.31
CA ILE A 65 -0.36 -5.26 3.46
C ILE A 65 0.59 -5.58 4.61
N ASN A 66 1.60 -4.74 4.82
CA ASN A 66 2.54 -4.88 5.93
C ASN A 66 1.94 -4.48 7.29
N ASN A 67 0.66 -4.09 7.35
CA ASN A 67 -0.02 -3.58 8.55
C ASN A 67 0.72 -2.41 9.23
N LYS A 68 1.47 -1.62 8.47
CA LYS A 68 2.21 -0.45 8.97
C LYS A 68 1.33 0.78 9.10
N VAL A 69 0.13 0.74 8.52
CA VAL A 69 -0.91 1.74 8.65
C VAL A 69 -2.07 1.20 9.47
N LYS A 70 -2.60 2.04 10.37
CA LYS A 70 -3.87 1.79 11.05
C LYS A 70 -4.94 2.68 10.41
N PHE A 71 -6.02 2.07 9.93
CA PHE A 71 -7.21 2.76 9.47
C PHE A 71 -8.41 2.23 10.26
N VAL A 72 -9.35 3.12 10.58
CA VAL A 72 -10.59 2.76 11.27
C VAL A 72 -11.73 3.25 10.39
N PHE A 73 -12.58 2.33 9.95
CA PHE A 73 -13.83 2.69 9.28
C PHE A 73 -14.87 2.94 10.35
N LYS A 74 -15.28 4.20 10.51
CA LYS A 74 -16.42 4.52 11.38
C LYS A 74 -17.69 4.08 10.64
N GLN A 75 -18.33 3.02 11.11
CA GLN A 75 -19.70 2.71 10.72
C GLN A 75 -20.60 3.60 11.57
N ASN A 76 -21.40 4.42 10.90
CA ASN A 76 -22.45 5.22 11.51
C ASN A 76 -23.78 4.49 11.38
#